data_AF-A0A4P5USQ4-F1
#
_entry.id   AF-A0A4P5USQ4-F1
#
_cell.length_a   1.000
_cell.length_b   1.000
_cell.length_c   1.000
_cell.angle_alpha   90.00
_cell.angle_beta   90.00
_cell.angle_gamma   90.00
#
_symmetry.space_group_name_H-M   'P 1'
#
loop_
_entity.id
_entity.type
_entity.pdbx_description
1 polymer ?
#
loop_
_entity_poly.entity_id
_entity_poly.type
_entity_poly.pdbx_seq_one_letter_code
_entity_poly.pdbx_strand_id
1 'polypeptide(L)'
;MARNQINTISEQKKSSEMIHTRKFLNRWSLMGLILLSALGTAIYVNSVMKINAVLGEIRVLEKKRDSLMIINQSIQAKVFELQSASRITSIAKKKLGMISNPKAPQIVDK
;
A
#
# COMPACT_ATOMS: atom_id res chain seq x y z
N MET A 1 6.72 70.62 -32.73
CA MET A 1 6.61 69.37 -33.52
C MET A 1 7.31 68.15 -32.91
N ALA A 2 7.97 68.24 -31.74
CA ALA A 2 8.69 67.10 -31.13
C ALA A 2 7.82 66.13 -30.31
N ARG A 3 6.64 66.55 -29.82
CA ARG A 3 5.78 65.70 -28.96
C ARG A 3 5.07 64.57 -29.73
N ASN A 4 4.72 64.79 -30.99
CA ASN A 4 4.01 63.76 -31.79
C ASN A 4 4.92 62.60 -32.19
N GLN A 5 6.23 62.82 -32.33
CA GLN A 5 7.18 61.76 -32.69
C GLN A 5 7.48 60.81 -31.51
N ILE A 6 7.42 61.31 -30.28
CA ILE A 6 7.67 60.48 -29.07
C ILE A 6 6.52 59.49 -28.85
N ASN A 7 5.29 59.89 -29.14
CA ASN A 7 4.11 59.01 -29.01
C ASN A 7 4.11 57.90 -30.08
N THR A 8 4.52 58.19 -31.32
CA THR A 8 4.58 57.18 -32.39
C THR A 8 5.67 56.12 -32.15
N ILE A 9 6.81 56.50 -31.55
CA ILE A 9 7.89 55.57 -31.21
C ILE A 9 7.50 54.68 -30.02
N SER A 10 6.78 55.24 -29.04
CA SER A 10 6.26 54.51 -27.88
C SER A 10 5.23 53.43 -28.28
N GLU A 11 4.33 53.74 -29.21
CA GLU A 11 3.33 52.78 -29.70
C GLU A 11 3.95 51.66 -30.56
N GLN A 12 4.93 51.99 -31.42
CA GLN A 12 5.66 50.97 -32.18
C GLN A 12 6.41 49.98 -31.29
N LYS A 13 7.08 50.45 -30.22
CA LYS A 13 7.82 49.57 -29.31
C LYS A 13 6.90 48.62 -28.54
N LYS A 14 5.74 49.12 -28.10
CA LYS A 14 4.72 48.34 -27.36
C LYS A 14 4.01 47.30 -28.24
N SER A 15 3.79 47.62 -29.52
CA SER A 15 3.24 46.67 -30.50
C SER A 15 4.24 45.56 -30.87
N SER A 16 5.53 45.88 -30.99
CA SER A 16 6.58 44.91 -31.32
C SER A 16 6.80 43.89 -30.20
N GLU A 17 6.80 44.32 -28.94
CA GLU A 17 6.92 43.40 -27.79
C GLU A 17 5.70 42.47 -27.62
N MET A 18 4.48 42.95 -27.94
CA MET A 18 3.27 42.11 -27.88
C MET A 18 3.14 41.10 -29.04
N ILE A 19 3.82 41.32 -30.17
CA ILE A 19 3.81 40.38 -31.30
C ILE A 19 4.78 39.20 -31.03
N HIS A 20 5.88 39.44 -30.31
CA HIS A 20 6.84 38.38 -29.97
C HIS A 20 6.32 37.38 -28.95
N THR A 21 5.44 37.79 -28.02
CA THR A 21 4.79 36.88 -27.07
C THR A 21 3.76 35.95 -27.72
N ARG A 22 3.15 36.35 -28.84
CA ARG A 22 2.24 35.50 -29.62
C ARG A 22 2.93 34.60 -30.63
N LYS A 23 4.19 34.87 -31.00
CA LYS A 23 5.00 34.04 -31.92
C LYS A 23 5.50 32.72 -31.30
N PHE A 24 5.51 32.61 -29.97
CA PHE A 24 5.85 31.35 -29.29
C PHE A 24 4.73 30.29 -29.38
N LEU A 25 3.50 30.67 -29.80
CA LEU A 25 2.47 29.70 -30.20
C LEU A 25 2.65 29.26 -31.66
N ASN A 26 3.88 28.85 -32.02
CA ASN A 26 4.08 28.13 -33.26
C ASN A 26 3.39 26.76 -33.14
N ARG A 27 2.72 26.27 -34.19
CA ARG A 27 1.96 24.99 -34.16
C ARG A 27 2.81 23.82 -33.65
N TRP A 28 4.11 23.87 -33.90
CA TRP A 28 5.11 22.93 -33.41
C TRP A 28 5.36 22.98 -31.89
N SER A 29 5.33 24.17 -31.28
CA SER A 29 5.42 24.31 -29.82
C SER A 29 4.17 23.76 -29.14
N LEU A 30 2.99 24.01 -29.72
CA LEU A 30 1.74 23.44 -29.23
C LEU A 30 1.74 21.91 -29.35
N MET A 31 2.22 21.36 -30.47
CA MET A 31 2.41 19.93 -30.66
C MET A 31 3.39 19.32 -29.65
N GLY A 32 4.52 19.99 -29.39
CA GLY A 32 5.48 19.55 -28.38
C GLY A 32 4.87 19.51 -26.98
N LEU A 33 4.08 20.53 -26.61
CA LEU A 33 3.40 20.59 -25.32
C LEU A 33 2.34 19.48 -25.17
N ILE A 34 1.56 19.22 -26.22
CA ILE A 34 0.57 18.12 -26.24
C ILE A 34 1.28 16.78 -26.11
N LEU A 35 2.36 16.55 -26.87
CA LEU A 35 3.15 15.31 -26.78
C LEU A 35 3.74 15.13 -25.38
N LEU A 36 4.31 16.18 -24.81
CA LEU A 36 4.89 16.14 -23.46
C LEU A 36 3.82 15.85 -22.40
N SER A 37 2.65 16.48 -22.52
CA SER A 37 1.50 16.24 -21.64
C SER A 37 0.98 14.79 -21.75
N ALA A 38 0.87 14.27 -22.97
CA ALA A 38 0.48 12.88 -23.21
C ALA A 38 1.50 11.89 -22.63
N LEU A 39 2.80 12.15 -22.82
CA LEU A 39 3.87 11.31 -22.25
C LEU A 39 3.82 11.32 -20.72
N GLY A 40 3.69 12.50 -20.11
CA GLY A 40 3.57 12.64 -18.66
C GLY A 40 2.36 11.89 -18.10
N THR A 41 1.23 12.00 -18.78
CA THR A 41 0.01 11.27 -18.41
C THR A 41 0.21 9.76 -18.50
N ALA A 42 0.84 9.26 -19.57
CA ALA A 42 1.11 7.83 -19.74
C ALA A 42 2.04 7.28 -18.63
N ILE A 43 3.10 8.02 -18.29
CA ILE A 43 4.02 7.66 -17.20
C ILE A 43 3.29 7.63 -15.85
N TYR A 44 2.43 8.62 -15.60
CA TYR A 44 1.64 8.69 -14.37
C TYR A 44 0.68 7.51 -14.24
N VAL A 45 -0.10 7.21 -15.28
CA VAL A 45 -1.04 6.09 -15.28
C VAL A 45 -0.31 4.77 -15.05
N ASN A 46 0.82 4.54 -15.73
CA ASN A 46 1.65 3.35 -15.52
C ASN A 46 2.13 3.22 -14.06
N SER A 47 2.54 4.33 -13.45
CA SER A 47 2.99 4.36 -12.05
C SER A 47 1.86 4.03 -11.08
N VAL A 48 0.68 4.63 -11.28
CA VAL A 48 -0.49 4.38 -10.44
C VAL A 48 -0.98 2.93 -10.57
N MET A 49 -0.98 2.37 -11.78
CA MET A 49 -1.34 0.95 -11.97
C MET A 49 -0.39 0.02 -11.23
N LYS A 50 0.92 0.28 -11.26
CA LYS A 50 1.92 -0.51 -10.52
C LYS A 50 1.71 -0.42 -9.01
N ILE A 51 1.44 0.76 -8.48
CA ILE A 51 1.15 0.96 -7.05
C ILE A 51 -0.11 0.16 -6.65
N ASN A 52 -1.17 0.22 -7.46
CA ASN A 52 -2.39 -0.55 -7.21
C ASN A 52 -2.16 -2.06 -7.27
N ALA A 53 -1.31 -2.54 -8.19
CA ALA A 53 -0.93 -3.95 -8.26
C ALA A 53 -0.19 -4.39 -6.99
N VAL A 54 0.81 -3.62 -6.54
CA VAL A 54 1.56 -3.90 -5.30
C VAL A 54 0.64 -3.86 -4.08
N LEU A 55 -0.29 -2.90 -3.98
CA LEU A 55 -1.31 -2.88 -2.92
C LEU A 55 -2.20 -4.13 -2.93
N GLY A 56 -2.55 -4.63 -4.12
CA GLY A 56 -3.27 -5.88 -4.29
C GLY A 56 -2.47 -7.07 -3.75
N GLU A 57 -1.19 -7.16 -4.11
CA GLU A 57 -0.30 -8.22 -3.63
C GLU A 57 -0.12 -8.19 -2.11
N ILE A 58 0.08 -7.00 -1.52
CA ILE A 58 0.18 -6.83 -0.06
C ILE A 58 -1.07 -7.39 0.62
N ARG A 59 -2.27 -7.05 0.15
CA ARG A 59 -3.52 -7.56 0.74
C ARG A 59 -3.65 -9.07 0.64
N VAL A 60 -3.20 -9.66 -0.46
CA VAL A 60 -3.19 -11.13 -0.61
C VAL A 60 -2.21 -11.76 0.38
N LEU A 61 -1.04 -11.13 0.56
CA LEU A 61 0.00 -11.62 1.47
C LEU A 61 -0.43 -11.50 2.95
N GLU A 62 -1.07 -10.39 3.31
CA GLU A 62 -1.67 -10.17 4.63
C GLU A 62 -2.72 -11.24 4.94
N LYS A 63 -3.65 -11.52 4.01
CA LYS A 63 -4.64 -12.59 4.19
C LYS A 63 -3.99 -13.96 4.41
N LYS A 64 -2.93 -14.28 3.67
CA LYS A 64 -2.19 -15.54 3.86
C LYS A 64 -1.53 -15.60 5.24
N ARG A 65 -0.89 -14.51 5.66
CA ARG A 65 -0.28 -14.40 6.99
C ARG A 65 -1.31 -14.58 8.09
N ASP A 66 -2.45 -13.91 8.01
CA ASP A 66 -3.52 -14.01 9.01
C ASP A 66 -4.11 -15.42 9.09
N SER A 67 -4.33 -16.06 7.92
CA SER A 67 -4.75 -17.45 7.87
C SER A 67 -3.75 -18.38 8.55
N LEU A 68 -2.44 -18.22 8.29
CA LEU A 68 -1.40 -19.02 8.93
C LEU A 68 -1.35 -18.77 10.44
N MET A 69 -1.54 -17.54 10.87
CA MET A 69 -1.58 -17.18 12.30
C MET A 69 -2.75 -17.87 13.01
N ILE A 70 -3.94 -17.85 12.42
CA ILE A 70 -5.13 -18.53 12.96
C ILE A 70 -4.89 -20.04 13.04
N ILE A 71 -4.33 -20.64 11.99
CA ILE A 71 -3.99 -22.07 11.98
C ILE A 71 -3.00 -22.40 13.10
N ASN A 72 -1.94 -21.61 13.26
CA ASN A 72 -0.95 -21.81 14.31
C ASN A 72 -1.59 -21.74 15.71
N GLN A 73 -2.41 -20.72 15.97
CA GLN A 73 -3.16 -20.62 17.22
C GLN A 73 -4.06 -21.84 17.47
N SER A 74 -4.73 -22.34 16.43
CA SER A 74 -5.57 -23.54 16.55
C SER A 74 -4.75 -24.80 16.86
N ILE A 75 -3.55 -24.93 16.29
CA ILE A 75 -2.64 -26.04 16.55
C ILE A 75 -2.11 -25.96 17.98
N GLN A 76 -1.70 -24.78 18.44
CA GLN A 76 -1.27 -24.56 19.81
C GLN A 76 -2.37 -24.93 20.80
N ALA A 77 -3.61 -24.49 20.56
CA ALA A 77 -4.76 -24.86 21.39
C ALA A 77 -4.96 -26.38 21.45
N LYS A 78 -4.86 -27.08 20.31
CA LYS A 78 -4.94 -28.55 20.28
C LYS A 78 -3.78 -29.23 21.00
N VAL A 79 -2.57 -28.69 20.90
CA VAL A 79 -1.41 -29.21 21.63
C VAL A 79 -1.63 -29.07 23.13
N PHE A 80 -2.10 -27.91 23.61
CA PHE A 80 -2.43 -27.73 25.02
C PHE A 80 -3.54 -28.68 25.48
N GLU A 81 -4.57 -28.90 24.66
CA GLU A 81 -5.62 -29.88 24.95
C GLU A 81 -5.07 -31.31 25.03
N LEU A 82 -4.20 -31.69 24.09
CA LEU A 82 -3.52 -32.99 24.05
C LEU A 82 -2.62 -33.21 25.27
N GLN A 83 -1.89 -32.18 25.68
CA GLN A 83 -0.99 -32.20 26.84
C GLN A 83 -1.72 -32.00 28.17
N SER A 84 -3.01 -31.67 28.14
CA SER A 84 -3.76 -31.43 29.37
C SER A 84 -3.77 -32.66 30.27
N ALA A 85 -3.48 -32.45 31.55
CA ALA A 85 -3.47 -33.52 32.55
C ALA A 85 -4.83 -34.25 32.62
N SER A 86 -5.93 -33.54 32.36
CA SER A 86 -7.28 -34.12 32.27
C SER A 86 -7.39 -35.19 31.19
N ARG A 87 -6.85 -34.91 29.99
CA ARG A 87 -6.87 -35.89 28.89
C ARG A 87 -5.91 -37.05 29.15
N ILE A 88 -4.72 -36.76 29.67
CA ILE A 88 -3.72 -37.78 30.02
C ILE A 88 -4.28 -38.74 31.09
N THR A 89 -4.86 -38.22 32.16
CA THR A 89 -5.47 -39.02 33.23
C THR A 89 -6.69 -39.81 32.75
N SER A 90 -7.53 -39.23 31.88
CA SER A 90 -8.65 -39.93 31.24
C SER A 90 -8.19 -41.12 30.40
N ILE A 91 -7.13 -40.94 29.59
CA ILE A 91 -6.54 -42.02 28.79
C ILE A 91 -5.90 -43.08 29.70
N ALA A 92 -5.13 -42.67 30.71
CA ALA A 92 -4.51 -43.58 31.67
C ALA A 92 -5.55 -44.44 32.41
N LYS A 93 -6.66 -43.84 32.82
CA LYS A 93 -7.75 -44.55 33.50
C LYS A 93 -8.51 -45.50 32.55
N LYS A 94 -8.87 -45.04 31.35
CA LYS A 94 -9.70 -45.82 30.40
C LYS A 94 -8.93 -46.89 29.65
N LYS A 95 -7.70 -46.60 29.20
CA LYS A 95 -6.92 -47.51 28.35
C LYS A 95 -5.87 -48.32 29.12
N LEU A 96 -5.31 -47.76 30.19
CA LEU A 96 -4.24 -48.41 30.96
C LEU A 96 -4.74 -48.95 32.32
N GLY A 97 -6.03 -48.79 32.63
CA GLY A 97 -6.62 -49.25 33.89
C GLY A 97 -6.05 -48.56 35.13
N MET A 98 -5.40 -47.40 34.98
CA MET A 98 -4.72 -46.73 36.09
C MET A 98 -5.74 -46.11 37.04
N ILE A 99 -5.47 -46.28 38.34
CA ILE A 99 -6.28 -45.76 39.45
C ILE A 99 -5.55 -44.55 40.04
N SER A 100 -6.30 -43.48 40.35
CA SER A 100 -5.71 -42.27 40.94
C SER A 100 -5.19 -42.56 42.34
N ASN A 101 -3.96 -42.18 42.64
CA ASN A 101 -3.37 -42.37 43.96
C ASN A 101 -4.06 -41.45 44.98
N PRO A 102 -4.68 -41.98 46.06
CA PRO A 102 -5.37 -41.17 47.07
C PRO A 102 -4.44 -40.30 47.92
N LYS A 103 -3.11 -40.55 47.91
CA LYS A 103 -2.11 -39.75 48.62
C LYS A 103 -1.46 -38.66 47.75
N ALA A 104 -1.91 -38.46 46.52
CA ALA A 104 -1.37 -37.42 45.66
C ALA A 104 -1.70 -36.03 46.25
N PRO A 105 -0.72 -35.12 46.40
CA PRO A 105 -0.98 -33.76 46.86
C PRO A 105 -1.90 -33.05 45.83
N GLN A 106 -3.00 -32.49 46.32
CA GLN A 106 -4.00 -31.83 45.47
C GLN A 106 -3.66 -30.38 45.13
N ILE A 107 -2.65 -29.82 45.81
CA ILE A 107 -2.26 -28.41 45.71
C ILE A 107 -0.74 -28.37 45.64
N VAL A 108 -0.21 -27.71 44.61
CA VAL A 108 1.20 -27.35 44.52
C VAL A 108 1.27 -25.90 45.00
N ASP A 109 1.76 -25.69 46.22
CA ASP A 109 2.00 -24.33 46.73
C ASP A 109 3.06 -23.63 45.87
N LYS A 110 2.84 -22.35 45.64
CA LYS A 110 3.54 -21.52 44.65
C LYS A 110 4.91 -21.04 45.14
#